data_AF-A0A1L9S3H8-F1
#
_entry.id   AF-A0A1L9S3H8-F1
#
_cell.length_a   1.000
_cell.length_b   1.000
_cell.length_c   1.000
_cell.angle_alpha   90.00
_cell.angle_beta   90.00
_cell.angle_gamma   90.00
#
_symmetry.space_group_name_H-M   'P 1'
#
loop_
_entity.id
_entity.type
_entity.pdbx_description
1 polymer ?
#
loop_
_entity_poly.entity_id
_entity_poly.type
_entity_poly.pdbx_seq_one_letter_code
_entity_poly.pdbx_strand_id
1 'polypeptide(L)'
;MHLTTDSDQNANANPSPTPEEQEMNKTLQEALSCTTCTPTPAKPAFYADLAAGIYNPTRDPPFTRHHQKSDDAVSPLEAVPVYMEPGYGCLVTEAQRERYWELVAREREDEVDMGMGLEDENEDAELYARYKVDYHIHHHYLARCGVLTLCRNVEEMHELRKWRWRLDAVDGRGETRKGLKMRRWGWPGDENRSMMLQTALWRRRWRGRQERVEEAGIKWMGIMEERRKQREKMRVKVKVRVYCWKNGGKNLVREVEMDHFDAL
;
A
#
# COMPACT_ATOMS: atom_id res chain seq x y z
N MET A 1 25.85 23.26 -54.04
CA MET A 1 25.72 21.83 -53.64
C MET A 1 25.87 21.79 -52.13
N HIS A 2 24.80 21.38 -51.46
CA HIS A 2 24.66 21.42 -50.01
C HIS A 2 25.64 20.47 -49.32
N LEU A 3 26.34 20.99 -48.32
CA LEU A 3 26.96 20.19 -47.26
C LEU A 3 25.85 19.91 -46.24
N THR A 4 25.31 18.69 -46.25
CA THR A 4 24.47 18.18 -45.17
C THR A 4 25.39 17.63 -44.09
N THR A 5 25.46 18.35 -42.97
CA THR A 5 25.94 17.81 -41.70
C THR A 5 24.83 16.94 -41.12
N ASP A 6 25.06 15.63 -41.07
CA ASP A 6 24.26 14.70 -40.27
C ASP A 6 24.46 15.05 -38.79
N SER A 7 23.50 15.80 -38.26
CA SER A 7 23.31 15.95 -36.83
C SER A 7 22.48 14.77 -36.36
N ASP A 8 23.16 13.71 -35.90
CA ASP A 8 22.56 12.67 -35.06
C ASP A 8 22.04 13.31 -33.78
N GLN A 9 20.77 13.72 -33.80
CA GLN A 9 20.01 14.03 -32.60
C GLN A 9 19.77 12.72 -31.85
N ASN A 10 20.70 12.41 -30.96
CA ASN A 10 20.55 11.39 -29.94
C ASN A 10 19.33 11.75 -29.07
N ALA A 11 18.19 11.13 -29.38
CA ALA A 11 16.96 11.23 -28.62
C ALA A 11 17.21 10.65 -27.22
N ASN A 12 17.55 11.53 -26.28
CA ASN A 12 17.56 11.24 -24.86
C ASN A 12 16.10 11.08 -24.40
N ALA A 13 15.48 9.95 -24.78
CA ALA A 13 14.17 9.56 -24.32
C ALA A 13 14.31 9.11 -22.87
N ASN A 14 13.97 10.00 -21.93
CA ASN A 14 13.77 9.59 -20.54
C ASN A 14 12.83 8.38 -20.54
N PRO A 15 13.16 7.31 -19.78
CA PRO A 15 12.30 6.13 -19.69
C PRO A 15 10.90 6.55 -19.22
N SER A 16 9.87 5.90 -19.78
CA SER A 16 8.50 6.14 -19.36
C SER A 16 8.35 5.88 -17.86
N PRO A 17 7.60 6.72 -17.12
CA PRO A 17 7.44 6.57 -15.68
C PRO A 17 6.83 5.22 -15.33
N THR A 18 7.40 4.57 -14.33
CA THR A 18 6.92 3.30 -13.78
C THR A 18 5.53 3.47 -13.17
N PRO A 19 4.73 2.38 -13.05
CA PRO A 19 3.43 2.43 -12.39
C PRO A 19 3.51 2.96 -10.95
N GLU A 20 4.60 2.66 -10.25
CA GLU A 20 4.85 3.07 -8.86
C GLU A 20 5.07 4.59 -8.76
N GLU A 21 5.87 5.17 -9.66
CA GLU A 21 6.06 6.62 -9.76
C GLU A 21 4.75 7.35 -10.11
N GLN A 22 3.95 6.78 -11.01
CA GLN A 22 2.63 7.33 -11.34
C GLN A 22 1.66 7.30 -10.15
N GLU A 23 1.66 6.23 -9.36
CA GLU A 23 0.86 6.15 -8.13
C GLU A 23 1.32 7.16 -7.08
N MET A 24 2.64 7.34 -6.93
CA MET A 24 3.24 8.35 -6.08
C MET A 24 2.81 9.76 -6.47
N ASN A 25 2.88 10.10 -7.75
CA ASN A 25 2.43 11.40 -8.24
C ASN A 25 0.93 11.63 -8.02
N LYS A 26 0.10 10.61 -8.27
CA LYS A 26 -1.35 10.69 -8.02
C LYS A 26 -1.65 10.91 -6.53
N THR A 27 -0.88 10.30 -5.65
CA THR A 27 -1.00 10.47 -4.20
C THR A 27 -0.64 11.88 -3.78
N LEU A 28 0.47 12.41 -4.31
CA LEU A 28 0.89 13.79 -4.06
C LEU A 28 -0.20 14.78 -4.50
N GLN A 29 -0.73 14.62 -5.72
CA GLN A 29 -1.81 15.47 -6.23
C GLN A 29 -3.06 15.42 -5.34
N GLU A 30 -3.46 14.22 -4.90
CA GLU A 30 -4.60 14.05 -4.02
C GLU A 30 -4.39 14.73 -2.66
N ALA A 31 -3.19 14.64 -2.09
CA ALA A 31 -2.87 15.26 -0.80
C ALA A 31 -2.84 16.80 -0.89
N LEU A 32 -2.17 17.36 -1.91
CA LEU A 32 -2.03 18.81 -2.11
C LEU A 32 -3.37 19.51 -2.42
N SER A 33 -4.32 18.78 -2.99
CA SER A 33 -5.69 19.24 -3.26
C SER A 33 -6.68 18.91 -2.15
N CYS A 34 -6.27 18.17 -1.12
CA CYS A 34 -7.17 17.76 -0.05
C CYS A 34 -7.49 18.95 0.87
N THR A 35 -8.78 19.27 0.99
CA THR A 35 -9.29 20.32 1.88
C THR A 35 -10.04 19.75 3.10
N THR A 36 -10.12 18.42 3.20
CA THR A 36 -10.96 17.74 4.20
C THR A 36 -10.14 17.11 5.32
N CYS A 37 -8.85 16.93 5.12
CA CYS A 37 -7.92 16.47 6.15
C CYS A 37 -7.40 17.66 6.93
N THR A 38 -7.32 17.52 8.26
CA THR A 38 -6.70 18.48 9.16
C THR A 38 -5.73 17.73 10.07
N PRO A 39 -4.62 17.20 9.50
CA PRO A 39 -3.63 16.48 10.29
C PRO A 39 -3.01 17.44 11.29
N THR A 40 -3.20 17.15 12.56
CA THR A 40 -2.61 17.89 13.68
C THR A 40 -1.75 16.90 14.47
N PRO A 41 -0.61 16.46 13.88
CA PRO A 41 0.34 15.69 14.66
C PRO A 41 0.80 16.54 15.85
N ALA A 42 1.26 15.90 16.92
CA ALA A 42 1.75 16.63 18.08
C ALA A 42 3.24 16.97 17.90
N LYS A 43 3.70 18.15 18.36
CA LYS A 43 5.13 18.53 18.35
C LYS A 43 6.04 17.44 18.97
N PRO A 44 5.69 16.79 20.09
CA PRO A 44 6.49 15.67 20.61
C PRO A 44 6.65 14.50 19.63
N ALA A 45 5.63 14.23 18.80
CA ALA A 45 5.70 13.16 17.81
C ALA A 45 6.61 13.53 16.63
N PHE A 46 6.64 14.80 16.22
CA PHE A 46 7.62 15.32 15.27
C PHE A 46 9.07 15.08 15.75
N TYR A 47 9.38 15.47 16.98
CA TYR A 47 10.71 15.25 17.55
C TYR A 47 11.04 13.76 17.70
N ALA A 48 10.07 12.94 18.06
CA ALA A 48 10.25 11.49 18.13
C ALA A 48 10.54 10.88 16.75
N ASP A 49 9.82 11.29 15.71
CA ASP A 49 10.01 10.81 14.34
C ASP A 49 11.37 11.24 13.77
N LEU A 50 11.82 12.48 14.08
CA LEU A 50 13.17 12.94 13.76
C LEU A 50 14.24 12.11 14.48
N ALA A 51 14.12 11.94 15.80
CA ALA A 51 15.10 11.20 16.60
C ALA A 51 15.18 9.72 16.21
N ALA A 52 14.06 9.12 15.81
CA ALA A 52 13.99 7.74 15.34
C ALA A 52 14.45 7.57 13.87
N GLY A 53 14.74 8.66 13.15
CA GLY A 53 15.07 8.63 11.72
C GLY A 53 13.90 8.20 10.84
N ILE A 54 12.68 8.26 11.35
CA ILE A 54 11.44 7.98 10.61
C ILE A 54 11.17 9.14 9.65
N TYR A 55 11.37 10.38 10.10
CA TYR A 55 11.24 11.58 9.29
C TYR A 55 12.61 12.20 9.00
N ASN A 56 12.86 12.55 7.74
CA ASN A 56 14.02 13.32 7.32
C ASN A 56 13.60 14.31 6.21
N PRO A 57 13.64 15.63 6.45
CA PRO A 57 13.18 16.64 5.48
C PRO A 57 14.07 16.78 4.24
N THR A 58 15.27 16.18 4.23
CA THR A 58 16.18 16.19 3.07
C THR A 58 16.05 14.93 2.22
N ARG A 59 15.24 13.96 2.65
CA ARG A 59 15.01 12.71 1.93
C ARG A 59 13.74 12.81 1.09
N ASP A 60 13.72 12.05 -0.01
CA ASP A 60 12.53 11.85 -0.82
C ASP A 60 12.20 10.35 -0.97
N PRO A 61 11.09 9.85 -0.40
CA PRO A 61 10.12 10.58 0.42
C PRO A 61 10.66 10.94 1.83
N PRO A 62 10.13 12.01 2.48
CA PRO A 62 10.62 12.41 3.81
C PRO A 62 10.38 11.38 4.91
N PHE A 63 9.29 10.61 4.85
CA PHE A 63 8.98 9.53 5.79
C PHE A 63 9.47 8.17 5.29
N THR A 64 10.18 7.43 6.14
CA THR A 64 10.62 6.06 5.84
C THR A 64 9.40 5.13 5.84
N ARG A 65 9.28 4.28 4.82
CA ARG A 65 8.18 3.31 4.70
C ARG A 65 8.52 1.97 5.34
N HIS A 66 9.80 1.61 5.31
CA HIS A 66 10.33 0.41 5.92
C HIS A 66 11.15 0.76 7.16
N HIS A 67 10.87 0.13 8.30
CA HIS A 67 11.94 -0.09 9.26
C HIS A 67 12.97 -0.96 8.54
N GLN A 68 14.07 -0.35 8.07
CA GLN A 68 15.31 -1.07 7.78
C GLN A 68 15.85 -1.65 9.10
N LYS A 69 15.13 -2.61 9.68
CA LYS A 69 15.79 -3.67 10.43
C LYS A 69 15.91 -4.81 9.44
N SER A 70 17.01 -4.78 8.70
CA SER A 70 17.63 -5.96 8.12
C SER A 70 17.72 -7.01 9.21
N ASP A 71 16.87 -8.04 9.18
CA ASP A 71 17.23 -9.36 9.72
C ASP A 71 16.24 -10.49 9.43
N ASP A 72 15.17 -10.29 8.65
CA ASP A 72 14.27 -11.40 8.33
C ASP A 72 14.44 -11.87 6.87
N ALA A 73 15.27 -12.93 6.74
CA ALA A 73 15.17 -13.98 5.73
C ALA A 73 15.38 -13.62 4.24
N VAL A 74 16.46 -12.91 3.90
CA VAL A 74 16.96 -12.91 2.51
C VAL A 74 17.86 -14.13 2.32
N SER A 75 17.56 -14.96 1.33
CA SER A 75 18.43 -16.08 0.95
C SER A 75 19.83 -15.56 0.57
N PRO A 76 20.94 -16.18 1.05
CA PRO A 76 22.31 -15.75 0.71
C PRO A 76 22.63 -15.74 -0.80
N LEU A 77 21.75 -16.33 -1.61
CA LEU A 77 21.87 -16.46 -3.06
C LEU A 77 21.07 -15.41 -3.84
N GLU A 78 20.23 -14.62 -3.16
CA GLU A 78 19.43 -13.56 -3.78
C GLU A 78 20.20 -12.25 -3.71
N ALA A 79 20.67 -11.76 -4.85
CA ALA A 79 21.15 -10.38 -4.95
C ALA A 79 19.95 -9.48 -4.69
N VAL A 80 19.92 -8.80 -3.54
CA VAL A 80 18.89 -7.81 -3.23
C VAL A 80 19.02 -6.71 -4.28
N PRO A 81 18.05 -6.54 -5.20
CA PRO A 81 18.06 -5.36 -6.04
C PRO A 81 18.02 -4.16 -5.08
N VAL A 82 18.90 -3.18 -5.30
CA VAL A 82 18.84 -1.90 -4.59
C VAL A 82 17.52 -1.25 -4.99
N TYR A 83 16.44 -1.55 -4.27
CA TYR A 83 15.16 -0.93 -4.45
C TYR A 83 15.30 0.51 -3.95
N MET A 84 15.51 1.43 -4.88
CA MET A 84 15.38 2.86 -4.57
C MET A 84 13.88 3.15 -4.54
N GLU A 85 13.37 3.51 -3.36
CA GLU A 85 11.97 3.88 -3.21
C GLU A 85 11.64 5.05 -4.16
N PRO A 86 10.54 4.96 -4.94
CA PRO A 86 10.09 6.08 -5.75
C PRO A 86 9.73 7.27 -4.86
N GLY A 87 10.52 8.34 -4.97
CA GLY A 87 10.26 9.62 -4.34
C GLY A 87 9.21 10.45 -5.10
N TYR A 88 8.73 11.53 -4.48
CA TYR A 88 7.85 12.50 -5.12
C TYR A 88 8.54 13.27 -6.24
N GLY A 89 9.86 13.47 -6.14
CA GLY A 89 10.65 14.41 -6.92
C GLY A 89 10.80 14.06 -8.41
N CYS A 90 10.70 12.78 -8.78
CA CYS A 90 10.89 12.33 -10.16
C CYS A 90 9.81 12.86 -11.12
N LEU A 91 8.57 13.04 -10.63
CA LEU A 91 7.41 13.44 -11.45
C LEU A 91 6.71 14.69 -10.92
N VAL A 92 7.26 15.37 -9.90
CA VAL A 92 6.60 16.56 -9.33
C VAL A 92 6.60 17.72 -10.32
N THR A 93 5.42 18.26 -10.60
CA THR A 93 5.27 19.44 -11.46
C THR A 93 5.61 20.73 -10.71
N GLU A 94 5.86 21.82 -11.43
CA GLU A 94 6.10 23.13 -10.82
C GLU A 94 4.91 23.60 -10.00
N ALA A 95 3.69 23.50 -10.54
CA ALA A 95 2.46 23.82 -9.81
C ALA A 95 2.28 22.98 -8.53
N GLN A 96 2.70 21.70 -8.53
CA GLN A 96 2.69 20.87 -7.33
C GLN A 96 3.71 21.35 -6.29
N ARG A 97 4.91 21.79 -6.71
CA ARG A 97 5.91 22.37 -5.81
C ARG A 97 5.45 23.69 -5.21
N GLU A 98 4.90 24.58 -6.02
CA GLU A 98 4.33 25.84 -5.55
C GLU A 98 3.22 25.58 -4.52
N ARG A 99 2.28 24.68 -4.86
CA ARG A 99 1.20 24.31 -3.95
C ARG A 99 1.69 23.71 -2.64
N TYR A 100 2.75 22.91 -2.68
CA TYR A 100 3.38 22.39 -1.47
C TYR A 100 3.88 23.53 -0.57
N TRP A 101 4.64 24.47 -1.13
CA TRP A 101 5.19 25.59 -0.37
C TRP A 101 4.12 26.56 0.13
N GLU A 102 3.01 26.76 -0.61
CA GLU A 102 1.84 27.49 -0.12
C GLU A 102 1.24 26.86 1.14
N LEU A 103 1.14 25.53 1.18
CA LEU A 103 0.63 24.81 2.35
C LEU A 103 1.59 24.91 3.53
N VAL A 104 2.91 24.81 3.28
CA VAL A 104 3.93 24.98 4.33
C VAL A 104 3.87 26.39 4.91
N ALA A 105 3.76 27.42 4.07
CA ALA A 105 3.65 28.81 4.50
C ALA A 105 2.41 29.02 5.39
N ARG A 106 1.26 28.47 5.00
CA ARG A 106 0.03 28.52 5.79
C ARG A 106 0.20 27.84 7.16
N GLU A 107 0.75 26.63 7.18
CA GLU A 107 0.96 25.90 8.45
C GLU A 107 1.94 26.64 9.35
N ARG A 108 2.96 27.30 8.78
CA ARG A 108 3.89 28.15 9.53
C ARG A 108 3.19 29.36 10.15
N GLU A 109 2.34 30.05 9.38
CA GLU A 109 1.54 31.18 9.88
C GLU A 109 0.64 30.72 11.04
N ASP A 110 -0.05 29.59 10.90
CA ASP A 110 -0.91 29.02 11.95
C ASP A 110 -0.12 28.69 13.23
N GLU A 111 1.13 28.21 13.12
CA GLU A 111 1.98 27.93 14.28
C GLU A 111 2.50 29.21 14.96
N VAL A 112 2.85 30.23 14.19
CA VAL A 112 3.30 31.53 14.70
C VAL A 112 2.16 32.28 15.40
N ASP A 113 0.94 32.23 14.86
CA ASP A 113 -0.23 32.86 15.49
C ASP A 113 -0.63 32.17 16.81
N MET A 114 -0.30 30.88 16.96
CA MET A 114 -0.63 30.07 18.13
C MET A 114 0.50 30.03 19.19
N GLY A 115 1.73 30.45 18.86
CA GLY A 115 2.89 30.51 19.76
C GLY A 115 3.27 31.95 20.10
N MET A 116 3.26 32.33 21.38
CA MET A 116 3.79 33.64 21.82
C MET A 116 5.30 33.70 21.54
N GLY A 117 5.65 34.36 20.44
CA GLY A 117 6.95 34.23 19.76
C GLY A 117 8.20 34.49 20.58
N LEU A 118 9.16 33.58 20.42
CA LEU A 118 10.59 33.81 20.61
C LEU A 118 11.33 33.48 19.30
N GLU A 119 12.35 34.27 18.97
CA GLU A 119 13.01 34.27 17.65
C GLU A 119 13.78 32.96 17.33
N ASP A 120 14.19 32.20 18.34
CA ASP A 120 14.85 30.89 18.21
C ASP A 120 13.86 29.76 17.83
N GLU A 121 12.55 30.03 17.86
CA GLU A 121 11.48 29.09 17.47
C GLU A 121 11.21 29.10 15.95
N ASN A 122 11.85 29.98 15.17
CA ASN A 122 11.48 30.23 13.77
C ASN A 122 11.94 29.12 12.81
N GLU A 123 13.15 28.59 12.98
CA GLU A 123 13.65 27.45 12.17
C GLU A 123 12.91 26.16 12.55
N ASP A 124 12.65 25.95 13.84
CA ASP A 124 11.83 24.84 14.34
C ASP A 124 10.38 24.92 13.86
N ALA A 125 9.80 26.13 13.77
CA ALA A 125 8.45 26.35 13.23
C ALA A 125 8.37 26.03 11.75
N GLU A 126 9.37 26.42 10.94
CA GLU A 126 9.41 26.07 9.52
C GLU A 126 9.56 24.55 9.32
N LEU A 127 10.48 23.91 10.05
CA LEU A 127 10.65 22.45 10.00
C LEU A 127 9.40 21.70 10.43
N TYR A 128 8.71 22.19 11.46
CA TYR A 128 7.47 21.58 11.92
C TYR A 128 6.31 21.79 10.93
N ALA A 129 6.20 22.96 10.30
CA ALA A 129 5.24 23.22 9.23
C ALA A 129 5.46 22.28 8.03
N ARG A 130 6.72 22.10 7.61
CA ARG A 130 7.09 21.11 6.59
C ARG A 130 6.70 19.70 7.01
N TYR A 131 6.99 19.32 8.25
CA TYR A 131 6.60 18.02 8.80
C TYR A 131 5.08 17.80 8.73
N LYS A 132 4.23 18.79 9.06
CA LYS A 132 2.76 18.66 8.97
C LYS A 132 2.30 18.38 7.53
N VAL A 133 2.85 19.09 6.55
CA VAL A 133 2.53 18.88 5.13
C VAL A 133 3.04 17.52 4.65
N ASP A 134 4.27 17.15 4.97
CA ASP A 134 4.83 15.85 4.61
C ASP A 134 4.07 14.69 5.27
N TYR A 135 3.65 14.86 6.53
CA TYR A 135 2.87 13.89 7.29
C TYR A 135 1.50 13.69 6.64
N HIS A 136 0.88 14.77 6.18
CA HIS A 136 -0.37 14.72 5.43
C HIS A 136 -0.23 13.90 4.14
N ILE A 137 0.80 14.19 3.34
CA ILE A 137 1.07 13.47 2.09
C ILE A 137 1.34 11.99 2.37
N HIS A 138 2.16 11.70 3.39
CA HIS A 138 2.47 10.34 3.82
C HIS A 138 1.20 9.56 4.22
N HIS A 139 0.24 10.18 4.89
CA HIS A 139 -1.01 9.51 5.26
C HIS A 139 -1.93 9.25 4.07
N HIS A 140 -1.92 10.14 3.07
CA HIS A 140 -2.59 9.87 1.79
C HIS A 140 -1.97 8.67 1.08
N TYR A 141 -0.65 8.54 1.12
CA TYR A 141 0.07 7.39 0.60
C TYR A 141 -0.29 6.11 1.35
N LEU A 142 -0.15 6.09 2.67
CA LEU A 142 -0.49 4.92 3.51
C LEU A 142 -1.95 4.51 3.37
N ALA A 143 -2.87 5.42 3.07
CA ALA A 143 -4.25 5.06 2.84
C ALA A 143 -4.49 4.26 1.54
N ARG A 144 -3.49 4.18 0.65
CA ARG A 144 -3.53 3.43 -0.62
C ARG A 144 -2.76 2.11 -0.57
N CYS A 145 -1.71 2.04 0.24
CA CYS A 145 -0.84 0.85 0.34
C CYS A 145 -0.76 0.24 1.75
N GLY A 146 -1.31 0.90 2.76
CA GLY A 146 -1.25 0.45 4.15
C GLY A 146 -2.19 -0.72 4.44
N VAL A 147 -2.05 -1.30 5.63
CA VAL A 147 -2.77 -2.51 6.06
C VAL A 147 -4.30 -2.41 5.96
N LEU A 148 -4.87 -1.20 6.10
CA LEU A 148 -6.32 -0.99 5.98
C LEU A 148 -6.85 -1.25 4.57
N THR A 149 -5.99 -1.23 3.55
CA THR A 149 -6.38 -1.50 2.16
C THR A 149 -6.81 -2.95 1.96
N LEU A 150 -6.36 -3.86 2.84
CA LEU A 150 -6.77 -5.25 2.90
C LEU A 150 -8.21 -5.42 3.42
N CYS A 151 -8.72 -4.43 4.16
CA CYS A 151 -10.08 -4.44 4.70
C CYS A 151 -11.08 -3.99 3.63
N ARG A 152 -11.97 -4.90 3.21
CA ARG A 152 -13.04 -4.69 2.23
C ARG A 152 -14.18 -3.86 2.83
N ASN A 153 -14.49 -4.11 4.10
CA ASN A 153 -15.63 -3.50 4.80
C ASN A 153 -15.27 -3.09 6.24
N VAL A 154 -16.26 -2.52 6.94
CA VAL A 154 -16.09 -1.95 8.29
C VAL A 154 -15.88 -3.06 9.32
N GLU A 155 -16.50 -4.22 9.09
CA GLU A 155 -16.39 -5.41 9.92
C GLU A 155 -14.95 -5.93 9.95
N GLU A 156 -14.32 -6.08 8.79
CA GLU A 156 -12.90 -6.50 8.68
C GLU A 156 -11.95 -5.49 9.32
N MET A 157 -12.22 -4.19 9.17
CA MET A 157 -11.44 -3.15 9.85
C MET A 157 -11.56 -3.27 11.38
N HIS A 158 -12.74 -3.59 11.89
CA HIS A 158 -12.94 -3.83 13.32
C HIS A 158 -12.22 -5.09 13.81
N GLU A 159 -12.22 -6.18 13.03
CA GLU A 159 -11.47 -7.38 13.37
C GLU A 159 -9.96 -7.15 13.33
N LEU A 160 -9.44 -6.43 12.34
CA LEU A 160 -8.04 -6.00 12.29
C LEU A 160 -7.66 -5.18 13.53
N ARG A 161 -8.51 -4.22 13.91
CA ARG A 161 -8.30 -3.41 15.11
C ARG A 161 -8.27 -4.27 16.38
N LYS A 162 -9.22 -5.20 16.51
CA LYS A 162 -9.29 -6.14 17.64
C LYS A 162 -8.07 -7.07 17.68
N TRP A 163 -7.55 -7.49 16.53
CA TRP A 163 -6.33 -8.27 16.43
C TRP A 163 -5.10 -7.46 16.86
N ARG A 164 -4.97 -6.21 16.42
CA ARG A 164 -3.88 -5.32 16.86
C ARG A 164 -3.85 -5.11 18.38
N TRP A 165 -5.02 -4.93 19.01
CA TRP A 165 -5.12 -4.86 20.47
C TRP A 165 -4.69 -6.15 21.17
N ARG A 166 -4.95 -7.32 20.55
CA ARG A 166 -4.47 -8.61 21.08
C ARG A 166 -2.95 -8.75 20.96
N LEU A 167 -2.35 -8.29 19.86
CA LEU A 167 -0.89 -8.27 19.71
C LEU A 167 -0.22 -7.34 20.72
N ASP A 168 -0.72 -6.11 20.87
CA ASP A 168 -0.19 -5.15 21.86
C ASP A 168 -0.19 -5.73 23.29
N ALA A 169 -1.24 -6.50 23.63
CA ALA A 169 -1.32 -7.20 24.92
C ALA A 169 -0.31 -8.34 25.08
N VAL A 170 0.14 -8.96 23.99
CA VAL A 170 1.14 -10.04 23.99
C VAL A 170 2.57 -9.49 23.97
N ASP A 171 2.81 -8.45 23.17
CA ASP A 171 4.11 -7.79 23.04
C ASP A 171 4.47 -6.96 24.28
N GLY A 172 3.47 -6.54 25.05
CA GLY A 172 3.58 -5.92 26.37
C GLY A 172 4.13 -6.88 27.43
N ARG A 173 5.39 -7.30 27.28
CA ARG A 173 6.15 -8.00 28.32
C ARG A 173 6.34 -7.07 29.53
N GLY A 174 5.55 -7.27 30.58
CA GLY A 174 5.98 -7.03 31.97
C GLY A 174 5.47 -5.78 32.68
N GLU A 175 4.91 -4.78 32.01
CA GLU A 175 4.23 -3.67 32.69
C GLU A 175 2.78 -3.62 32.27
N THR A 176 1.92 -4.07 33.20
CA THR A 176 0.51 -3.76 33.22
C THR A 176 0.30 -2.26 32.98
N ARG A 177 0.03 -1.87 31.72
CA ARG A 177 -0.77 -0.69 31.37
C ARG A 177 -2.19 -0.91 31.90
N LYS A 178 -2.32 -1.04 33.22
CA LYS A 178 -3.57 -1.02 34.00
C LYS A 178 -4.16 0.38 33.83
N GLY A 179 -4.86 0.61 32.73
CA GLY A 179 -5.51 1.90 32.49
C GLY A 179 -5.94 2.15 31.05
N LEU A 180 -5.25 1.57 30.05
CA LEU A 180 -5.67 1.66 28.66
C LEU A 180 -6.76 0.61 28.40
N LYS A 181 -7.94 0.84 28.98
CA LYS A 181 -9.16 0.15 28.56
C LYS A 181 -9.24 0.26 27.04
N MET A 182 -9.46 -0.86 26.35
CA MET A 182 -9.73 -0.93 24.92
C MET A 182 -10.77 0.16 24.59
N ARG A 183 -10.31 1.34 24.16
CA ARG A 183 -11.23 2.40 23.77
C ARG A 183 -11.91 1.86 22.55
N ARG A 184 -13.24 1.69 22.60
CA ARG A 184 -14.07 1.09 21.53
C ARG A 184 -13.74 1.65 20.14
N TRP A 185 -13.20 2.87 20.09
CA TRP A 185 -12.88 3.60 18.87
C TRP A 185 -11.39 3.85 18.60
N GLY A 186 -10.47 3.49 19.51
CA GLY A 186 -9.03 3.80 19.41
C GLY A 186 -8.16 2.64 18.88
N TRP A 187 -6.99 2.99 18.37
CA TRP A 187 -5.94 2.05 17.97
C TRP A 187 -4.87 1.93 19.08
N PRO A 188 -4.27 0.75 19.30
CA PRO A 188 -3.19 0.58 20.28
C PRO A 188 -1.97 1.39 19.84
N GLY A 189 -1.32 2.08 20.80
CA GLY A 189 -0.09 2.86 20.55
C GLY A 189 -0.23 4.04 19.58
N ASP A 190 -1.45 4.44 19.21
CA ASP A 190 -1.68 5.47 18.18
C ASP A 190 -1.65 6.90 18.75
N GLU A 191 -0.56 7.23 19.45
CA GLU A 191 -0.39 8.52 20.12
C GLU A 191 -0.40 9.70 19.12
N ASN A 192 0.18 9.51 17.94
CA ASN A 192 0.20 10.51 16.86
C ASN A 192 -1.05 10.47 15.96
N ARG A 193 -2.10 9.71 16.33
CA ARG A 193 -3.36 9.55 15.58
C ARG A 193 -3.18 9.08 14.13
N SER A 194 -2.06 8.44 13.81
CA SER A 194 -1.75 7.97 12.47
C SER A 194 -2.80 6.96 11.97
N MET A 195 -3.10 5.94 12.76
CA MET A 195 -4.08 4.92 12.40
C MET A 195 -5.50 5.47 12.39
N MET A 196 -5.80 6.41 13.28
CA MET A 196 -7.05 7.17 13.24
C MET A 196 -7.21 7.93 11.93
N LEU A 197 -6.18 8.66 11.48
CA LEU A 197 -6.19 9.39 10.21
C LEU A 197 -6.30 8.45 9.01
N GLN A 198 -5.54 7.36 9.00
CA GLN A 198 -5.67 6.31 7.99
C GLN A 198 -7.08 5.70 7.96
N THR A 199 -7.71 5.51 9.12
CA THR A 199 -9.10 5.01 9.19
C THR A 199 -10.09 6.02 8.60
N ALA A 200 -9.91 7.32 8.87
CA ALA A 200 -10.77 8.37 8.31
C ALA A 200 -10.64 8.43 6.78
N LEU A 201 -9.41 8.41 6.27
CA LEU A 201 -9.08 8.35 4.84
C LEU A 201 -9.62 7.08 4.18
N TRP A 202 -9.49 5.94 4.84
CA TRP A 202 -10.07 4.67 4.41
C TRP A 202 -11.60 4.80 4.33
N ARG A 203 -12.29 5.33 5.34
CA ARG A 203 -13.75 5.51 5.29
C ARG A 203 -14.20 6.40 4.13
N ARG A 204 -13.46 7.48 3.83
CA ARG A 204 -13.78 8.37 2.70
C ARG A 204 -13.72 7.67 1.35
N ARG A 205 -12.77 6.74 1.18
CA ARG A 205 -12.59 5.98 -0.08
C ARG A 205 -13.44 4.71 -0.20
N TRP A 206 -14.54 4.58 0.56
CA TRP A 206 -15.35 3.35 0.57
C TRP A 206 -15.97 3.04 -0.79
N ARG A 207 -16.47 4.05 -1.52
CA ARG A 207 -17.08 3.86 -2.85
C ARG A 207 -16.09 3.25 -3.85
N GLY A 208 -14.93 3.87 -4.00
CA GLY A 208 -13.88 3.33 -4.88
C GLY A 208 -13.36 1.95 -4.46
N ARG A 209 -13.43 1.59 -3.18
CA ARG A 209 -13.15 0.20 -2.76
C ARG A 209 -14.25 -0.77 -3.19
N GLN A 210 -15.51 -0.40 -3.03
CA GLN A 210 -16.63 -1.24 -3.47
C GLN A 210 -16.58 -1.50 -4.97
N GLU A 211 -16.35 -0.46 -5.77
CA GLU A 211 -16.17 -0.59 -7.23
C GLU A 211 -15.05 -1.58 -7.57
N ARG A 212 -13.89 -1.49 -6.91
CA ARG A 212 -12.79 -2.45 -7.13
C ARG A 212 -13.14 -3.88 -6.71
N VAL A 213 -13.91 -4.06 -5.64
CA VAL A 213 -14.36 -5.39 -5.20
C VAL A 213 -15.35 -5.97 -6.20
N GLU A 214 -16.27 -5.15 -6.73
CA GLU A 214 -17.21 -5.55 -7.77
C GLU A 214 -16.49 -5.92 -9.08
N GLU A 215 -15.56 -5.09 -9.54
CA GLU A 215 -14.72 -5.39 -10.71
C GLU A 215 -13.93 -6.68 -10.53
N ALA A 216 -13.32 -6.89 -9.36
CA ALA A 216 -12.62 -8.13 -9.05
C ALA A 216 -13.56 -9.33 -9.03
N GLY A 217 -14.79 -9.16 -8.51
CA GLY A 217 -15.84 -10.17 -8.55
C GLY A 217 -16.21 -10.56 -9.98
N ILE A 218 -16.37 -9.59 -10.89
CA ILE A 218 -16.65 -9.83 -12.31
C ILE A 218 -15.51 -10.59 -12.98
N LYS A 219 -14.27 -10.17 -12.76
CA LYS A 219 -13.07 -10.86 -13.28
C LYS A 219 -12.99 -12.29 -12.75
N TRP A 220 -13.25 -12.48 -11.46
CA TRP A 220 -13.25 -13.79 -10.82
C TRP A 220 -14.32 -14.72 -11.39
N MET A 221 -15.53 -14.22 -11.66
CA MET A 221 -16.58 -15.00 -12.33
C MET A 221 -16.13 -15.47 -13.72
N GLY A 222 -15.48 -14.59 -14.50
CA GLY A 222 -14.91 -14.95 -15.79
C GLY A 222 -13.86 -16.06 -15.67
N ILE A 223 -12.93 -15.94 -14.71
CA ILE A 223 -11.93 -16.97 -14.43
C ILE A 223 -12.59 -18.29 -14.02
N MET A 224 -13.58 -18.26 -13.14
CA MET A 224 -14.26 -19.47 -12.66
C MET A 224 -15.01 -20.20 -13.77
N GLU A 225 -15.67 -19.46 -14.66
CA GLU A 225 -16.36 -20.01 -15.82
C GLU A 225 -15.38 -20.60 -16.83
N GLU A 226 -14.26 -19.92 -17.11
CA GLU A 226 -13.21 -20.45 -17.97
C GLU A 226 -12.60 -21.74 -17.38
N ARG A 227 -12.31 -21.75 -16.07
CA ARG A 227 -11.85 -22.94 -15.36
C ARG A 227 -12.88 -24.07 -15.40
N ARG A 228 -14.18 -23.76 -15.38
CA ARG A 228 -15.26 -24.76 -15.53
C ARG A 228 -15.23 -25.38 -16.92
N LYS A 229 -15.13 -24.57 -17.98
CA LYS A 229 -15.01 -25.05 -19.37
C LYS A 229 -13.75 -25.88 -19.59
N GLN A 230 -12.62 -25.47 -19.03
CA GLN A 230 -11.37 -26.24 -19.08
C GLN A 230 -11.54 -27.61 -18.43
N ARG A 231 -12.16 -27.69 -17.25
CA ARG A 231 -12.46 -28.97 -16.59
C ARG A 231 -13.41 -29.83 -17.42
N GLU A 232 -14.40 -29.24 -18.07
CA GLU A 232 -15.35 -29.97 -18.94
C GLU A 232 -14.67 -30.49 -20.21
N LYS A 233 -13.77 -29.72 -20.81
CA LYS A 233 -12.99 -30.14 -21.98
C LYS A 233 -11.97 -31.25 -21.65
N MET A 234 -11.43 -31.25 -20.43
CA MET A 234 -10.55 -32.31 -19.93
C MET A 234 -11.33 -33.56 -19.46
N ARG A 235 -12.67 -33.54 -19.44
CA ARG A 235 -13.46 -34.76 -19.22
C ARG A 235 -13.43 -35.59 -20.50
N VAL A 236 -12.67 -36.68 -20.45
CA VAL A 236 -12.65 -37.70 -21.49
C VAL A 236 -13.45 -38.89 -20.98
N LYS A 237 -14.34 -39.42 -21.82
CA LYS A 237 -15.03 -40.68 -21.50
C LYS A 237 -14.09 -41.85 -21.77
N VAL A 238 -13.75 -42.59 -20.73
CA VAL A 238 -12.94 -43.79 -20.83
C VAL A 238 -13.83 -45.02 -20.72
N LYS A 239 -13.72 -45.91 -21.70
CA LYS A 239 -14.40 -47.21 -21.69
C LYS A 239 -13.46 -48.27 -21.16
N VAL A 240 -13.79 -48.80 -19.99
CA VAL A 240 -13.05 -49.92 -19.39
C VAL A 240 -13.77 -51.22 -19.74
N ARG A 241 -13.06 -52.11 -20.44
CA ARG A 241 -13.56 -53.44 -20.82
C ARG A 241 -12.91 -54.52 -19.95
N VAL A 242 -13.73 -55.24 -19.21
CA VAL A 242 -13.29 -56.36 -18.37
C VAL A 242 -13.48 -57.66 -19.14
N TYR A 243 -12.40 -58.41 -19.29
CA TYR A 243 -12.39 -59.70 -19.97
C TYR A 243 -12.09 -60.84 -18.99
N CYS A 244 -12.68 -62.00 -19.24
CA CYS A 244 -12.38 -63.24 -18.54
C CYS A 244 -11.89 -64.29 -19.53
N TRP A 245 -10.88 -65.06 -19.14
CA TRP A 245 -10.37 -66.16 -19.95
C TRP A 245 -11.15 -67.43 -19.62
N LYS A 246 -11.82 -68.01 -20.62
CA LYS A 246 -12.57 -69.27 -20.46
C LYS A 246 -12.50 -70.08 -21.75
N ASN A 247 -12.27 -71.38 -21.63
CA ASN A 247 -12.18 -72.33 -22.75
C ASN A 247 -11.19 -71.91 -23.86
N GLY A 248 -9.99 -71.46 -23.48
CA GLY A 248 -8.96 -71.07 -24.45
C GLY A 248 -9.22 -69.75 -25.18
N GLY A 249 -10.33 -69.05 -24.90
CA GLY A 249 -10.69 -67.77 -25.50
C GLY A 249 -10.88 -66.65 -24.47
N LYS A 250 -10.66 -65.41 -24.92
CA LYS A 250 -10.89 -64.18 -24.15
C LYS A 250 -12.33 -63.71 -24.38
N ASN A 251 -13.19 -63.82 -23.37
CA ASN A 251 -14.60 -63.41 -23.43
C ASN A 251 -14.80 -62.08 -22.71
N LEU A 252 -15.56 -61.15 -23.32
CA LEU A 252 -15.92 -59.87 -22.68
C LEU A 252 -16.98 -60.12 -21.61
N VAL A 253 -16.72 -59.69 -20.37
CA VAL A 253 -17.66 -59.84 -19.24
C VAL A 253 -18.46 -58.57 -19.03
N ARG A 254 -17.82 -57.40 -19.15
CA ARG A 254 -18.46 -56.12 -18.87
C ARG A 254 -17.73 -54.97 -19.58
N GLU A 255 -18.47 -54.00 -20.08
CA GLU A 255 -17.96 -52.68 -20.50
C GLU A 255 -18.58 -51.64 -19.56
N VAL A 256 -17.74 -50.77 -18.98
CA VAL A 256 -18.17 -49.66 -18.13
C VAL A 256 -17.57 -48.38 -18.70
N GLU A 257 -18.42 -47.39 -18.95
CA GLU A 257 -17.99 -46.04 -19.35
C GLU A 257 -17.86 -45.18 -18.09
N MET A 258 -16.70 -44.55 -17.92
CA MET A 258 -16.39 -43.70 -16.78
C MET A 258 -15.86 -42.36 -17.27
N ASP A 259 -16.18 -41.29 -16.54
CA ASP A 259 -15.53 -40.00 -16.75
C ASP A 259 -14.10 -40.07 -16.21
N HIS A 260 -13.13 -39.78 -17.07
CA HIS A 260 -11.73 -39.61 -16.70
C HIS A 260 -11.32 -38.15 -16.92
N PHE A 261 -10.43 -37.64 -16.08
CA PHE A 261 -9.83 -36.34 -16.25
C PHE A 261 -8.40 -36.55 -16.71
N ASP A 262 -8.09 -36.16 -17.95
CA ASP A 262 -6.70 -36.18 -18.42
C ASP A 262 -5.91 -35.14 -17.62
N ALA A 263 -4.88 -35.59 -16.92
CA ALA A 263 -3.93 -34.71 -16.25
C ALA A 263 -2.88 -34.24 -17.27
N LEU A 264 -2.67 -32.92 -17.35
CA LEU A 264 -1.52 -32.31 -18.02
C LEU A 264 -0.24 -32.54 -17.20
#